data_AF-W1I5S6-F1
#
_entry.id   AF-W1I5S6-F1
#
_cell.length_a   1.000
_cell.length_b   1.000
_cell.length_c   1.000
_cell.angle_alpha   90.00
_cell.angle_beta   90.00
_cell.angle_gamma   90.00
#
_symmetry.space_group_name_H-M   'P 1'
#
loop_
_entity.id
_entity.type
_entity.pdbx_description
1 polymer ?
#
loop_
_entity_poly.entity_id
_entity_poly.type
_entity_poly.pdbx_seq_one_letter_code
_entity_poly.pdbx_strand_id
1 'polypeptide(L)'
;MDLKQAKTHLAQKNNDVREEKVEYKTGQVLDDRNRAGKKRPWQKKKLENIRYAEYLKILEFKKEFKVKECAEVLNYQIDESGQAKLYQVYFCKSRLCPLCNWRRAIKSSKQLEMILTNAVLDYPQAQFLFLTLTTKNVFGKENLKVELAKMGRAVAKLMQYKKVKKNVLGYVRSTEITVSKDGSYNQHMHVLVMVKASFFNDKENYITQKEWRSLWQKAMKLDYDPRVFVEKVSDKSGKGSLTSAAFETAKYQAKSADYLTSDDAKNLKIIDDFEYALRGTRQISYAGVLKEIHKKLHLDDAEKGDLVHADGKLEDEKQVVRIAVAKFDYIRKNYFWT
;
A
#
# COMPACT_ATOMS: atom_id res chain seq x y z
N MET A 1 -68.58 -8.09 0.19
CA MET A 1 -67.91 -8.13 1.51
C MET A 1 -66.58 -7.43 1.32
N ASP A 2 -66.58 -6.13 1.59
CA ASP A 2 -65.54 -5.19 1.19
C ASP A 2 -64.51 -4.98 2.30
N LEU A 3 -63.25 -4.83 1.88
CA LEU A 3 -62.07 -4.56 2.71
C LEU A 3 -62.14 -3.17 3.34
N LYS A 4 -61.62 -3.01 4.58
CA LYS A 4 -60.80 -1.83 4.96
C LYS A 4 -60.09 -1.97 6.32
N GLN A 5 -58.75 -1.97 6.21
CA GLN A 5 -57.74 -1.23 7.01
C GLN A 5 -57.49 -1.61 8.48
N ALA A 6 -56.50 -2.48 8.67
CA ALA A 6 -55.67 -2.46 9.88
C ALA A 6 -54.51 -1.46 9.68
N LYS A 7 -54.52 -0.36 10.45
CA LYS A 7 -53.39 0.58 10.54
C LYS A 7 -52.21 -0.11 11.23
N THR A 8 -51.15 -0.38 10.50
CA THR A 8 -49.86 -0.80 11.07
C THR A 8 -49.14 0.45 11.56
N HIS A 9 -49.02 0.63 12.88
CA HIS A 9 -48.13 1.62 13.46
C HIS A 9 -46.67 1.23 13.16
N LEU A 10 -46.10 1.82 12.11
CA LEU A 10 -44.65 1.83 11.92
C LEU A 10 -44.06 2.74 12.98
N ALA A 11 -43.36 2.14 13.95
CA ALA A 11 -42.49 2.86 14.86
C ALA A 11 -41.46 3.65 14.06
N GLN A 12 -41.56 4.97 14.10
CA GLN A 12 -40.52 5.87 13.62
C GLN A 12 -39.26 5.62 14.47
N LYS A 13 -38.25 4.98 13.88
CA LYS A 13 -36.90 5.00 14.43
C LYS A 13 -36.37 6.43 14.28
N ASN A 14 -36.48 7.22 15.35
CA ASN A 14 -35.68 8.42 15.51
C ASN A 14 -34.20 8.02 15.58
N ASN A 15 -33.51 8.09 14.44
CA ASN A 15 -32.05 8.18 14.43
C ASN A 15 -31.66 9.63 14.74
N ASP A 16 -31.82 10.02 16.01
CA ASP A 16 -31.17 11.21 16.55
C ASP A 16 -29.67 10.93 16.62
N VAL A 17 -28.97 11.15 15.50
CA VAL A 17 -27.51 11.30 15.53
C VAL A 17 -27.26 12.65 16.19
N ARG A 18 -27.03 12.65 17.50
CA ARG A 18 -26.55 13.85 18.21
C ARG A 18 -25.18 14.21 17.62
N GLU A 19 -25.14 15.21 16.77
CA GLU A 19 -23.90 15.82 16.29
C GLU A 19 -23.28 16.59 17.45
N GLU A 20 -22.39 15.94 18.20
CA GLU A 20 -21.60 16.61 19.21
C GLU A 20 -20.48 17.39 18.53
N LYS A 21 -20.55 18.73 18.64
CA LYS A 21 -19.56 19.62 18.04
C LYS A 21 -18.23 19.46 18.75
N VAL A 22 -17.22 18.93 18.05
CA VAL A 22 -15.88 18.72 18.62
C VAL A 22 -15.14 20.05 18.75
N GLU A 23 -14.79 20.44 19.98
CA GLU A 23 -13.89 21.56 20.23
C GLU A 23 -12.42 21.13 20.09
N TYR A 24 -11.61 21.90 19.35
CA TYR A 24 -10.16 21.75 19.33
C TYR A 24 -9.50 22.94 20.01
N LYS A 25 -8.70 22.66 21.04
CA LYS A 25 -8.02 23.66 21.89
C LYS A 25 -6.51 23.65 21.66
N THR A 26 -5.89 24.82 21.59
CA THR A 26 -4.44 24.95 21.55
C THR A 26 -3.80 24.18 22.72
N GLY A 27 -2.74 23.42 22.43
CA GLY A 27 -2.04 22.59 23.42
C GLY A 27 -2.68 21.22 23.68
N GLN A 28 -3.84 20.91 23.09
CA GLN A 28 -4.43 19.57 23.14
C GLN A 28 -3.74 18.63 22.14
N VAL A 29 -3.56 17.37 22.52
CA VAL A 29 -2.99 16.33 21.66
C VAL A 29 -3.92 16.06 20.46
N LEU A 30 -3.34 15.92 19.28
CA LEU A 30 -4.05 15.49 18.08
C LEU A 30 -4.64 14.08 18.25
N ASP A 31 -5.95 13.95 18.07
CA ASP A 31 -6.64 12.66 17.93
C ASP A 31 -7.28 12.52 16.56
N ASP A 32 -6.46 12.21 15.55
CA ASP A 32 -6.92 11.91 14.18
C ASP A 32 -7.30 10.43 14.08
N ARG A 33 -8.58 10.15 13.80
CA ARG A 33 -9.13 8.80 13.64
C ARG A 33 -9.69 8.62 12.23
N ASN A 34 -9.55 7.41 11.70
CA ASN A 34 -10.24 7.04 10.48
C ASN A 34 -11.74 6.75 10.75
N ARG A 35 -12.51 6.52 9.68
CA ARG A 35 -13.96 6.20 9.77
C ARG A 35 -14.28 4.95 10.60
N ALA A 36 -13.33 4.03 10.76
CA ALA A 36 -13.48 2.85 11.60
C ALA A 36 -13.10 3.13 13.07
N GLY A 37 -12.91 4.39 13.46
CA GLY A 37 -12.52 4.81 14.80
C GLY A 37 -11.06 4.54 15.16
N LYS A 38 -10.25 4.01 14.23
CA LYS A 38 -8.84 3.69 14.47
C LYS A 38 -7.98 4.93 14.34
N LYS A 39 -7.20 5.22 15.39
CA LYS A 39 -6.24 6.32 15.42
C LYS A 39 -5.19 6.18 14.31
N ARG A 40 -4.99 7.26 13.55
CA ARG A 40 -3.94 7.35 12.54
C ARG A 40 -2.58 7.43 13.24
N PRO A 41 -1.57 6.63 12.84
CA PRO A 41 -0.31 6.50 13.56
C PRO A 41 0.68 7.65 13.30
N TRP A 42 0.23 8.90 13.23
CA TRP A 42 1.08 10.07 12.95
C TRP A 42 2.28 10.14 13.89
N GLN A 43 2.03 10.12 15.21
CA GLN A 43 3.08 10.17 16.23
C GLN A 43 4.10 9.03 16.05
N LYS A 44 3.63 7.77 15.99
CA LYS A 44 4.51 6.60 15.81
C LYS A 44 5.35 6.73 14.54
N LYS A 45 4.73 7.09 13.42
CA LYS A 45 5.43 7.22 12.14
C LYS A 45 6.38 8.42 12.10
N LYS A 46 6.07 9.50 12.81
CA LYS A 46 6.96 10.65 12.98
C LYS A 46 8.19 10.31 13.81
N LEU A 47 8.04 9.54 14.89
CA LEU A 47 9.17 9.07 15.69
C LEU A 47 10.09 8.12 14.90
N GLU A 48 9.52 7.15 14.20
CA GLU A 48 10.28 6.29 13.26
C GLU A 48 10.98 7.14 12.18
N ASN A 49 10.32 8.18 11.68
CA ASN A 49 10.87 9.09 10.69
C ASN A 49 12.04 9.95 11.19
N ILE A 50 11.98 10.44 12.43
CA ILE A 50 13.07 11.20 13.06
C ILE A 50 14.29 10.29 13.21
N ARG A 51 14.11 9.07 13.72
CA ARG A 51 15.20 8.09 13.85
C ARG A 51 15.83 7.73 12.50
N TYR A 52 15.01 7.54 11.48
CA TYR A 52 15.50 7.35 10.12
C TYR A 52 16.29 8.58 9.60
N ALA A 53 15.87 9.80 9.92
CA ALA A 53 16.62 11.01 9.56
C ALA A 53 17.98 11.09 10.27
N GLU A 54 18.08 10.63 11.52
CA GLU A 54 19.35 10.55 12.26
C GLU A 54 20.32 9.60 11.56
N TYR A 55 19.86 8.42 11.13
CA TYR A 55 20.71 7.51 10.34
C TYR A 55 21.13 8.10 9.01
N LEU A 56 20.23 8.80 8.30
CA LEU A 56 20.59 9.50 7.07
C LEU A 56 21.66 10.56 7.30
N LYS A 57 21.63 11.25 8.44
CA LYS A 57 22.67 12.22 8.82
C LYS A 57 24.01 11.53 9.03
N ILE A 58 24.04 10.41 9.76
CA ILE A 58 25.26 9.63 10.01
C ILE A 58 25.85 9.08 8.70
N LEU A 59 24.98 8.63 7.79
CA LEU A 59 25.35 8.14 6.46
C LEU A 59 25.57 9.26 5.43
N GLU A 60 25.54 10.53 5.85
CA GLU A 60 25.80 11.71 5.01
C GLU A 60 24.85 11.87 3.80
N PHE A 61 23.63 11.36 3.89
CA PHE A 61 22.59 11.60 2.88
C PHE A 61 21.96 12.99 3.06
N LYS A 62 22.20 13.88 2.08
CA LYS A 62 21.69 15.28 2.00
C LYS A 62 20.17 15.51 2.11
N LYS A 63 19.37 14.45 2.24
CA LYS A 63 17.90 14.52 2.35
C LYS A 63 17.43 14.36 3.80
N GLU A 64 18.33 14.16 4.75
CA GLU A 64 18.09 14.05 6.19
C GLU A 64 17.21 15.18 6.72
N PHE A 65 17.47 16.45 6.36
CA PHE A 65 16.67 17.59 6.83
C PHE A 65 15.23 17.50 6.32
N LYS A 66 15.07 17.31 5.00
CA LYS A 66 13.75 17.13 4.37
C LYS A 66 12.99 15.96 4.98
N VAL A 67 13.69 14.86 5.28
CA VAL A 67 13.10 13.68 5.91
C VAL A 67 12.68 14.00 7.35
N LYS A 68 13.50 14.71 8.14
CA LYS A 68 13.19 15.10 9.53
C LYS A 68 11.96 16.01 9.62
N GLU A 69 11.78 16.91 8.67
CA GLU A 69 10.66 17.86 8.59
C GLU A 69 9.38 17.25 8.00
N CYS A 70 9.47 16.03 7.44
CA CYS A 70 8.33 15.35 6.81
C CYS A 70 7.13 15.28 7.76
N ALA A 71 5.99 15.80 7.32
CA ALA A 71 4.75 15.91 8.07
C ALA A 71 4.91 16.53 9.47
N GLU A 72 5.82 17.48 9.66
CA GLU A 72 5.95 18.22 10.92
C GLU A 72 4.70 19.04 11.25
N VAL A 73 4.07 19.62 10.22
CA VAL A 73 2.82 20.38 10.33
C VAL A 73 1.72 19.68 9.56
N LEU A 74 0.57 19.51 10.20
CA LEU A 74 -0.65 18.91 9.66
C LEU A 74 -1.76 19.96 9.69
N ASN A 75 -2.26 20.35 8.52
CA ASN A 75 -3.34 21.32 8.43
C ASN A 75 -4.68 20.62 8.17
N TYR A 76 -5.69 21.00 8.95
CA TYR A 76 -7.04 20.46 8.91
C TYR A 76 -8.06 21.56 8.59
N GLN A 77 -9.03 21.23 7.76
CA GLN A 77 -10.27 21.98 7.59
C GLN A 77 -11.30 21.37 8.54
N ILE A 78 -12.03 22.21 9.25
CA ILE A 78 -13.10 21.79 10.16
C ILE A 78 -14.42 22.25 9.54
N ASP A 79 -15.34 21.30 9.36
CA ASP A 79 -16.69 21.58 8.87
C ASP A 79 -17.62 22.05 9.99
N GLU A 80 -18.87 22.39 9.64
CA GLU A 80 -19.90 22.86 10.59
C GLU A 80 -20.19 21.87 11.72
N SER A 81 -20.08 20.57 11.45
CA SER A 81 -20.25 19.50 12.44
C SER A 81 -19.07 19.35 13.40
N GLY A 82 -17.98 20.10 13.18
CA GLY A 82 -16.75 19.97 13.94
C GLY A 82 -15.85 18.83 13.46
N GLN A 83 -16.10 18.24 12.29
CA GLN A 83 -15.28 17.16 11.74
C GLN A 83 -14.01 17.74 11.10
N ALA A 84 -12.83 17.38 11.63
CA ALA A 84 -11.55 17.72 11.03
C ALA A 84 -11.18 16.81 9.85
N LYS A 85 -10.95 17.42 8.69
CA LYS A 85 -10.43 16.80 7.47
C LYS A 85 -9.03 17.31 7.18
N LEU A 86 -8.06 16.41 7.09
CA LEU A 86 -6.69 16.76 6.71
C LEU A 86 -6.67 17.26 5.27
N TYR A 87 -6.19 18.49 5.03
CA TYR A 87 -6.18 19.08 3.68
C TYR A 87 -4.78 19.45 3.19
N GLN A 88 -3.79 19.61 4.07
CA GLN A 88 -2.42 19.92 3.64
C GLN A 88 -1.37 19.36 4.59
N VAL A 89 -0.38 18.69 4.00
CA VAL A 89 0.82 18.17 4.69
C VAL A 89 2.00 18.19 3.72
N TYR A 90 3.18 18.58 4.21
CA TYR A 90 4.43 18.51 3.44
C TYR A 90 5.12 17.15 3.64
N PHE A 91 5.21 16.37 2.56
CA PHE A 91 5.88 15.07 2.57
C PHE A 91 7.22 15.12 1.84
N CYS A 92 8.26 14.53 2.44
CA CYS A 92 9.59 14.47 1.83
C CYS A 92 9.67 13.56 0.59
N LYS A 93 8.70 12.67 0.43
CA LYS A 93 8.63 11.63 -0.61
C LYS A 93 9.88 10.72 -0.66
N SER A 94 10.70 10.66 0.39
CA SER A 94 11.77 9.67 0.50
C SER A 94 11.19 8.25 0.55
N ARG A 95 11.89 7.30 -0.06
CA ARG A 95 11.41 5.92 -0.26
C ARG A 95 11.42 5.06 1.00
N LEU A 96 12.25 5.39 1.98
CA LEU A 96 12.27 4.70 3.27
C LEU A 96 11.66 5.56 4.40
N CYS A 97 11.14 6.75 4.07
CA CYS A 97 10.48 7.58 5.09
C CYS A 97 9.22 6.87 5.59
N PRO A 98 9.11 6.56 6.90
CA PRO A 98 7.99 5.81 7.47
C PRO A 98 6.63 6.50 7.26
N LEU A 99 6.58 7.83 7.31
CA LEU A 99 5.38 8.62 7.02
C LEU A 99 4.97 8.51 5.55
N CYS A 100 5.90 8.79 4.62
CA CYS A 100 5.60 8.74 3.19
C CYS A 100 5.22 7.33 2.75
N ASN A 101 5.95 6.32 3.22
CA ASN A 101 5.65 4.93 2.93
C ASN A 101 4.25 4.59 3.39
N TRP A 102 3.91 4.86 4.66
CA TRP A 102 2.58 4.63 5.21
C TRP A 102 1.46 5.21 4.33
N ARG A 103 1.60 6.48 3.92
CA ARG A 103 0.62 7.12 3.04
C ARG A 103 0.58 6.49 1.64
N ARG A 104 1.72 6.11 1.07
CA ARG A 104 1.79 5.40 -0.24
C ARG A 104 1.10 4.06 -0.22
N ALA A 105 1.23 3.26 0.85
CA ALA A 105 0.55 1.97 0.91
C ALA A 105 -0.97 2.14 1.01
N ILE A 106 -1.45 3.13 1.77
CA ILE A 106 -2.89 3.45 1.78
C ILE A 106 -3.36 3.79 0.36
N LYS A 107 -2.65 4.71 -0.31
CA LYS A 107 -2.94 5.12 -1.69
C LYS A 107 -2.95 3.97 -2.67
N SER A 108 -1.87 3.21 -2.70
CA SER A 108 -1.72 2.08 -3.61
C SER A 108 -2.79 1.02 -3.36
N SER A 109 -3.17 0.79 -2.10
CA SER A 109 -4.23 -0.16 -1.75
C SER A 109 -5.58 0.32 -2.26
N LYS A 110 -5.91 1.60 -2.06
CA LYS A 110 -7.20 2.17 -2.49
C LYS A 110 -7.31 2.29 -4.01
N GLN A 111 -6.25 2.73 -4.67
CA GLN A 111 -6.20 2.72 -6.13
C GLN A 111 -6.35 1.30 -6.69
N LEU A 112 -5.67 0.32 -6.11
CA LEU A 112 -5.82 -1.07 -6.53
C LEU A 112 -7.24 -1.60 -6.26
N GLU A 113 -7.85 -1.29 -5.13
CA GLU A 113 -9.25 -1.62 -4.84
C GLU A 113 -10.19 -1.07 -5.93
N MET A 114 -10.06 0.22 -6.29
CA MET A 114 -10.84 0.84 -7.37
C MET A 114 -10.62 0.14 -8.72
N ILE A 115 -9.38 -0.20 -9.06
CA ILE A 115 -9.03 -0.92 -10.29
C ILE A 115 -9.69 -2.30 -10.30
N LEU A 116 -9.63 -3.04 -9.19
CA LEU A 116 -10.21 -4.38 -9.10
C LEU A 116 -11.74 -4.33 -9.15
N THR A 117 -12.38 -3.35 -8.49
CA THR A 117 -13.83 -3.14 -8.59
C THR A 117 -14.26 -2.93 -10.03
N ASN A 118 -13.56 -2.05 -10.77
CA ASN A 118 -13.86 -1.83 -12.19
C ASN A 118 -13.55 -3.06 -13.04
N ALA A 119 -12.46 -3.79 -12.75
CA ALA A 119 -12.11 -5.00 -13.48
C ALA A 119 -13.15 -6.11 -13.36
N VAL A 120 -13.77 -6.26 -12.18
CA VAL A 120 -14.86 -7.23 -11.96
C VAL A 120 -16.15 -6.79 -12.68
N LEU A 121 -16.43 -5.50 -12.77
CA LEU A 121 -17.57 -4.99 -13.53
C LEU A 121 -17.39 -5.23 -15.04
N ASP A 122 -16.21 -4.89 -15.57
CA ASP A 122 -15.89 -5.03 -16.99
C ASP A 122 -15.71 -6.51 -17.41
N TYR A 123 -15.25 -7.37 -16.48
CA TYR A 123 -14.97 -8.79 -16.71
C TYR A 123 -15.52 -9.67 -15.58
N PRO A 124 -16.85 -9.85 -15.47
CA PRO A 124 -17.49 -10.52 -14.33
C PRO A 124 -17.10 -11.99 -14.16
N GLN A 125 -16.68 -12.65 -15.24
CA GLN A 125 -16.25 -14.05 -15.23
C GLN A 125 -14.75 -14.21 -15.00
N ALA A 126 -13.98 -13.11 -14.94
CA ALA A 126 -12.56 -13.19 -14.65
C ALA A 126 -12.32 -13.73 -13.23
N GLN A 127 -11.18 -14.39 -13.06
CA GLN A 127 -10.76 -14.90 -11.76
C GLN A 127 -9.42 -14.30 -11.40
N PHE A 128 -9.07 -14.35 -10.11
CA PHE A 128 -7.83 -13.77 -9.61
C PHE A 128 -6.96 -14.82 -8.93
N LEU A 129 -5.67 -14.75 -9.20
CA LEU A 129 -4.62 -15.54 -8.55
C LEU A 129 -3.69 -14.60 -7.81
N PHE A 130 -3.23 -15.03 -6.65
CA PHE A 130 -2.17 -14.37 -5.92
C PHE A 130 -0.91 -15.23 -5.99
N LEU A 131 0.16 -14.68 -6.57
CA LEU A 131 1.45 -15.34 -6.68
C LEU A 131 2.47 -14.66 -5.77
N THR A 132 3.29 -15.47 -5.10
CA THR A 132 4.50 -15.02 -4.42
C THR A 132 5.69 -15.65 -5.14
N LEU A 133 6.50 -14.82 -5.80
CA LEU A 133 7.68 -15.21 -6.56
C LEU A 133 8.93 -14.88 -5.75
N THR A 134 9.77 -15.87 -5.46
CA THR A 134 10.98 -15.67 -4.67
C THR A 134 12.25 -16.08 -5.41
N THR A 135 13.38 -15.63 -4.88
CA THR A 135 14.74 -16.08 -5.22
C THR A 135 15.46 -16.41 -3.93
N LYS A 136 16.65 -17.01 -4.00
CA LYS A 136 17.53 -17.10 -2.83
C LYS A 136 17.84 -15.69 -2.30
N ASN A 137 18.06 -15.61 -0.99
CA ASN A 137 18.47 -14.38 -0.35
C ASN A 137 19.79 -13.88 -0.95
N VAL A 138 19.98 -12.57 -0.93
CA VAL A 138 21.22 -11.92 -1.39
C VAL A 138 21.85 -11.11 -0.28
N PHE A 139 23.18 -10.95 -0.34
CA PHE A 139 23.95 -10.14 0.59
C PHE A 139 24.48 -8.89 -0.10
N GLY A 140 24.42 -7.76 0.60
CA GLY A 140 24.96 -6.49 0.13
C GLY A 140 24.09 -5.78 -0.90
N LYS A 141 24.30 -4.48 -1.00
CA LYS A 141 23.47 -3.57 -1.80
C LYS A 141 23.59 -3.74 -3.30
N GLU A 142 24.76 -4.11 -3.80
CA GLU A 142 25.03 -4.33 -5.22
C GLU A 142 24.25 -5.54 -5.72
N ASN A 143 24.36 -6.67 -5.02
CA ASN A 143 23.63 -7.89 -5.37
C ASN A 143 22.12 -7.69 -5.23
N LEU A 144 21.67 -7.01 -4.17
CA LEU A 144 20.26 -6.67 -4.00
C LEU A 144 19.73 -5.85 -5.17
N LYS A 145 20.45 -4.80 -5.59
CA LYS A 145 20.07 -3.96 -6.73
C LYS A 145 19.96 -4.77 -8.02
N VAL A 146 20.97 -5.60 -8.30
CA VAL A 146 21.01 -6.45 -9.49
C VAL A 146 19.86 -7.44 -9.49
N GLU A 147 19.58 -8.08 -8.36
CA GLU A 147 18.56 -9.09 -8.24
C GLU A 147 17.15 -8.50 -8.38
N LEU A 148 16.86 -7.35 -7.73
CA LEU A 148 15.60 -6.63 -7.90
C LEU A 148 15.34 -6.27 -9.38
N ALA A 149 16.37 -5.80 -10.10
CA ALA A 149 16.26 -5.49 -11.52
C ALA A 149 16.03 -6.75 -12.37
N LYS A 150 16.71 -7.87 -12.06
CA LYS A 150 16.49 -9.16 -12.73
C LYS A 150 15.06 -9.66 -12.50
N MET A 151 14.57 -9.66 -11.27
CA MET A 151 13.21 -10.08 -10.94
C MET A 151 12.16 -9.26 -11.70
N GLY A 152 12.36 -7.94 -11.81
CA GLY A 152 11.42 -7.07 -12.54
C GLY A 152 11.31 -7.45 -14.02
N ARG A 153 12.45 -7.74 -14.67
CA ARG A 153 12.49 -8.23 -16.07
C ARG A 153 11.92 -9.65 -16.19
N ALA A 154 12.20 -10.51 -15.23
CA ALA A 154 11.71 -11.88 -15.23
C ALA A 154 10.19 -11.96 -15.11
N VAL A 155 9.55 -11.09 -14.32
CA VAL A 155 8.08 -11.02 -14.29
C VAL A 155 7.52 -10.66 -15.67
N ALA A 156 8.10 -9.68 -16.36
CA ALA A 156 7.66 -9.33 -17.71
C ALA A 156 7.82 -10.52 -18.68
N LYS A 157 8.94 -11.24 -18.60
CA LYS A 157 9.20 -12.44 -19.41
C LYS A 157 8.26 -13.61 -19.07
N LEU A 158 7.99 -13.85 -17.79
CA LEU A 158 7.05 -14.86 -17.30
C LEU A 158 5.68 -14.68 -17.96
N MET A 159 5.21 -13.44 -18.02
CA MET A 159 3.92 -13.08 -18.58
C MET A 159 3.85 -13.21 -20.12
N GLN A 160 4.99 -13.35 -20.79
CA GLN A 160 5.07 -13.56 -22.25
C GLN A 160 5.07 -15.03 -22.65
N TYR A 161 5.27 -15.98 -21.73
CA TYR A 161 5.23 -17.40 -22.08
C TYR A 161 3.85 -17.80 -22.61
N LYS A 162 3.82 -18.61 -23.68
CA LYS A 162 2.61 -18.93 -24.46
C LYS A 162 1.40 -19.28 -23.59
N LYS A 163 1.55 -20.21 -22.64
CA LYS A 163 0.47 -20.65 -21.74
C LYS A 163 0.03 -19.53 -20.77
N VAL A 164 0.95 -18.71 -20.27
CA VAL A 164 0.64 -17.56 -19.40
C VAL A 164 -0.09 -16.48 -20.20
N LYS A 165 0.49 -16.04 -21.33
CA LYS A 165 -0.09 -15.00 -22.20
C LYS A 165 -1.47 -15.38 -22.73
N LYS A 166 -1.72 -16.67 -23.01
CA LYS A 166 -3.03 -17.17 -23.43
C LYS A 166 -4.11 -16.92 -22.38
N ASN A 167 -3.76 -17.00 -21.10
CA ASN A 167 -4.72 -17.07 -19.98
C ASN A 167 -4.79 -15.81 -19.11
N VAL A 168 -3.71 -15.03 -19.02
CA VAL A 168 -3.63 -13.82 -18.20
C VAL A 168 -4.18 -12.62 -18.97
N LEU A 169 -5.13 -11.90 -18.35
CA LEU A 169 -5.71 -10.66 -18.86
C LEU A 169 -4.91 -9.43 -18.42
N GLY A 170 -4.40 -9.47 -17.19
CA GLY A 170 -3.62 -8.38 -16.62
C GLY A 170 -3.06 -8.77 -15.26
N TYR A 171 -2.15 -7.95 -14.74
CA TYR A 171 -1.59 -8.16 -13.41
C TYR A 171 -1.09 -6.86 -12.81
N VAL A 172 -0.99 -6.86 -11.48
CA VAL A 172 -0.23 -5.88 -10.71
C VAL A 172 0.85 -6.62 -9.93
N ARG A 173 2.05 -6.05 -9.87
CA ARG A 173 3.16 -6.60 -9.09
C ARG A 173 3.74 -5.58 -8.14
N SER A 174 4.09 -6.03 -6.96
CA SER A 174 4.89 -5.29 -6.00
C SER A 174 6.12 -6.08 -5.58
N THR A 175 7.13 -5.37 -5.09
CA THR A 175 8.33 -5.99 -4.52
C THR A 175 8.33 -5.74 -3.03
N GLU A 176 8.62 -6.77 -2.24
CA GLU A 176 8.84 -6.69 -0.81
C GLU A 176 10.21 -7.30 -0.49
N ILE A 177 10.88 -6.72 0.49
CA ILE A 177 12.21 -7.09 0.97
C ILE A 177 12.11 -7.18 2.48
N THR A 178 12.51 -8.32 3.02
CA THR A 178 12.63 -8.56 4.45
C THR A 178 14.10 -8.83 4.81
N VAL A 179 14.50 -8.48 6.02
CA VAL A 179 15.88 -8.67 6.49
C VAL A 179 15.95 -9.91 7.37
N SER A 180 16.83 -10.84 7.00
CA SER A 180 17.04 -12.07 7.75
C SER A 180 18.02 -11.86 8.91
N LYS A 181 18.04 -12.82 9.86
CA LYS A 181 18.89 -12.72 11.06
C LYS A 181 20.38 -12.66 10.71
N ASP A 182 20.78 -13.41 9.69
CA ASP A 182 22.13 -13.45 9.11
C ASP A 182 22.53 -12.20 8.32
N GLY A 183 21.65 -11.20 8.22
CA GLY A 183 21.90 -9.96 7.48
C GLY A 183 21.70 -10.07 5.98
N SER A 184 21.22 -11.22 5.48
CA SER A 184 20.79 -11.36 4.10
C SER A 184 19.42 -10.72 3.85
N TYR A 185 19.18 -10.33 2.60
CA TYR A 185 17.92 -9.79 2.14
C TYR A 185 17.10 -10.90 1.50
N ASN A 186 15.86 -11.05 1.94
CA ASN A 186 14.87 -11.90 1.31
C ASN A 186 13.92 -11.01 0.49
N GLN A 187 14.24 -10.90 -0.79
CA GLN A 187 13.46 -10.20 -1.80
C GLN A 187 12.46 -11.16 -2.47
N HIS A 188 11.20 -10.74 -2.50
CA HIS A 188 10.13 -11.45 -3.18
C HIS A 188 9.19 -10.49 -3.88
N MET A 189 8.41 -11.02 -4.82
CA MET A 189 7.38 -10.27 -5.52
C MET A 189 6.01 -10.86 -5.26
N HIS A 190 5.09 -10.00 -4.85
CA HIS A 190 3.68 -10.31 -4.84
C HIS A 190 3.07 -9.90 -6.18
N VAL A 191 2.34 -10.81 -6.81
CA VAL A 191 1.70 -10.58 -8.10
C VAL A 191 0.25 -11.01 -8.02
N LEU A 192 -0.65 -10.04 -8.12
CA LEU A 192 -2.08 -10.31 -8.29
C LEU A 192 -2.36 -10.38 -9.79
N VAL A 193 -2.79 -11.55 -10.24
CA VAL A 193 -2.98 -11.89 -11.65
C VAL A 193 -4.46 -12.09 -11.92
N MET A 194 -4.98 -11.38 -12.92
CA MET A 194 -6.32 -11.54 -13.46
C MET A 194 -6.26 -12.53 -14.62
N VAL A 195 -7.02 -13.62 -14.53
CA VAL A 195 -7.06 -14.70 -15.53
C VAL A 195 -8.46 -14.83 -16.15
N LYS A 196 -8.51 -15.39 -17.36
CA LYS A 196 -9.74 -15.72 -18.06
C LYS A 196 -10.60 -16.71 -17.27
N ALA A 197 -11.91 -16.67 -17.50
CA ALA A 197 -12.88 -17.60 -16.91
C ALA A 197 -12.51 -19.07 -17.16
N SER A 198 -12.00 -19.38 -18.35
CA SER A 198 -11.61 -20.74 -18.75
C SER A 198 -10.33 -21.26 -18.08
N PHE A 199 -9.66 -20.47 -17.23
CA PHE A 199 -8.38 -20.85 -16.62
C PHE A 199 -8.47 -22.14 -15.79
N PHE A 200 -9.59 -22.36 -15.09
CA PHE A 200 -9.79 -23.54 -14.24
C PHE A 200 -10.55 -24.67 -14.92
N ASN A 201 -10.99 -24.49 -16.17
CA ASN A 201 -11.95 -25.39 -16.81
C ASN A 201 -11.27 -26.54 -17.58
N ASP A 202 -10.00 -26.37 -18.00
CA ASP A 202 -9.26 -27.41 -18.71
C ASP A 202 -7.78 -27.46 -18.28
N LYS A 203 -7.14 -28.62 -18.51
CA LYS A 203 -5.71 -28.85 -18.19
C LYS A 203 -4.77 -28.04 -19.10
N GLU A 204 -5.23 -27.69 -20.30
CA GLU A 204 -4.46 -26.92 -21.29
C GLU A 204 -4.30 -25.45 -20.91
N ASN A 205 -5.22 -24.91 -20.12
CA ASN A 205 -5.25 -23.53 -19.64
C ASN A 205 -4.69 -23.43 -18.23
N TYR A 206 -5.07 -24.35 -17.35
CA TYR A 206 -4.67 -24.32 -15.95
C TYR A 206 -3.15 -24.43 -15.81
N ILE A 207 -2.55 -23.51 -15.05
CA ILE A 207 -1.12 -23.51 -14.74
C ILE A 207 -0.98 -23.91 -13.28
N THR A 208 -0.47 -25.12 -13.06
CA THR A 208 -0.20 -25.68 -11.74
C THR A 208 0.93 -24.92 -11.03
N GLN A 209 1.03 -25.06 -9.71
CA GLN A 209 2.14 -24.49 -8.95
C GLN A 209 3.52 -24.97 -9.44
N LYS A 210 3.62 -26.24 -9.86
CA LYS A 210 4.86 -26.81 -10.44
C LYS A 210 5.21 -26.13 -11.77
N GLU A 211 4.22 -25.88 -12.63
CA GLU A 211 4.43 -25.15 -13.88
C GLU A 211 4.81 -23.69 -13.63
N TRP A 212 4.11 -22.98 -12.73
CA TRP A 212 4.49 -21.62 -12.33
C TRP A 212 5.92 -21.54 -11.84
N ARG A 213 6.35 -22.51 -11.02
CA ARG A 213 7.72 -22.62 -10.53
C ARG A 213 8.72 -22.81 -11.67
N SER A 214 8.46 -23.75 -12.57
CA SER A 214 9.33 -24.00 -13.74
C SER A 214 9.42 -22.78 -14.67
N LEU A 215 8.30 -22.11 -14.91
CA LEU A 215 8.27 -20.89 -15.72
C LEU A 215 9.04 -19.75 -15.04
N TRP A 216 8.90 -19.60 -13.72
CA TRP A 216 9.65 -18.60 -12.95
C TRP A 216 11.16 -18.89 -12.96
N GLN A 217 11.56 -20.14 -12.71
CA GLN A 217 12.94 -20.62 -12.82
C GLN A 217 13.54 -20.28 -14.18
N LYS A 218 12.80 -20.58 -15.27
CA LYS A 218 13.20 -20.26 -16.65
C LYS A 218 13.26 -18.76 -16.93
N ALA A 219 12.35 -17.97 -16.37
CA ALA A 219 12.33 -16.52 -16.55
C ALA A 219 13.55 -15.86 -15.89
N MET A 220 13.88 -16.29 -14.67
CA MET A 220 15.02 -15.83 -13.89
C MET A 220 16.37 -16.45 -14.32
N LYS A 221 16.34 -17.55 -15.10
CA LYS A 221 17.52 -18.36 -15.47
C LYS A 221 18.24 -18.94 -14.25
N LEU A 222 17.47 -19.52 -13.32
CA LEU A 222 18.01 -20.11 -12.09
C LEU A 222 18.48 -21.55 -12.33
N ASP A 223 19.60 -21.90 -11.72
CA ASP A 223 20.18 -23.24 -11.65
C ASP A 223 19.62 -24.07 -10.47
N TYR A 224 18.74 -23.49 -9.66
CA TYR A 224 18.05 -24.15 -8.55
C TYR A 224 16.53 -24.03 -8.70
N ASP A 225 15.78 -24.85 -7.94
CA ASP A 225 14.32 -24.80 -7.89
C ASP A 225 13.83 -23.71 -6.91
N PRO A 226 13.23 -22.59 -7.39
CA PRO A 226 12.81 -21.51 -6.51
C PRO A 226 11.52 -21.84 -5.75
N ARG A 227 11.23 -21.09 -4.68
CA ARG A 227 9.92 -21.18 -4.04
C ARG A 227 8.94 -20.26 -4.76
N VAL A 228 7.84 -20.85 -5.20
CA VAL A 228 6.70 -20.12 -5.79
C VAL A 228 5.44 -20.62 -5.11
N PHE A 229 4.64 -19.67 -4.62
CA PHE A 229 3.31 -19.93 -4.08
C PHE A 229 2.28 -19.32 -5.03
N VAL A 230 1.19 -20.05 -5.28
CA VAL A 230 0.07 -19.58 -6.07
C VAL A 230 -1.22 -19.99 -5.37
N GLU A 231 -2.12 -19.03 -5.19
CA GLU A 231 -3.41 -19.27 -4.57
C GLU A 231 -4.50 -18.58 -5.37
N LYS A 232 -5.67 -19.24 -5.49
CA LYS A 232 -6.86 -18.57 -6.00
C LYS A 232 -7.33 -17.56 -4.95
N VAL A 233 -7.59 -16.33 -5.37
CA VAL A 233 -8.22 -15.32 -4.51
C VAL A 233 -9.69 -15.69 -4.36
N SER A 234 -10.05 -16.19 -3.17
CA SER A 234 -11.42 -16.54 -2.80
C SER A 234 -11.78 -15.94 -1.46
N ASP A 235 -13.07 -15.67 -1.24
CA ASP A 235 -13.54 -15.13 0.03
C ASP A 235 -13.65 -16.23 1.07
N LYS A 236 -12.59 -16.42 1.85
CA LYS A 236 -12.54 -17.40 2.94
C LYS A 236 -13.18 -16.87 4.23
N SER A 237 -13.54 -15.58 4.33
CA SER A 237 -13.90 -14.94 5.62
C SER A 237 -14.96 -13.83 5.58
N GLY A 238 -15.64 -13.62 4.45
CA GLY A 238 -16.73 -12.64 4.31
C GLY A 238 -16.27 -11.18 4.39
N LYS A 239 -14.98 -10.91 4.23
CA LYS A 239 -14.37 -9.56 4.32
C LYS A 239 -14.02 -8.95 2.97
N GLY A 240 -14.44 -9.56 1.86
CA GLY A 240 -14.05 -9.15 0.52
C GLY A 240 -12.63 -9.61 0.20
N SER A 241 -12.53 -10.77 -0.46
CA SER A 241 -11.24 -11.39 -0.84
C SER A 241 -10.35 -10.49 -1.70
N LEU A 242 -10.95 -9.75 -2.63
CA LEU A 242 -10.24 -8.84 -3.52
C LEU A 242 -9.62 -7.66 -2.76
N THR A 243 -10.33 -7.13 -1.78
CA THR A 243 -9.81 -6.07 -0.90
C THR A 243 -8.62 -6.56 -0.09
N SER A 244 -8.71 -7.79 0.45
CA SER A 244 -7.59 -8.41 1.17
C SER A 244 -6.37 -8.65 0.26
N ALA A 245 -6.60 -9.16 -0.95
CA ALA A 245 -5.54 -9.34 -1.95
C ALA A 245 -4.93 -8.01 -2.41
N ALA A 246 -5.74 -6.94 -2.50
CA ALA A 246 -5.27 -5.60 -2.81
C ALA A 246 -4.34 -5.07 -1.71
N PHE A 247 -4.74 -5.21 -0.43
CA PHE A 247 -3.91 -4.83 0.70
C PHE A 247 -2.59 -5.61 0.75
N GLU A 248 -2.63 -6.92 0.47
CA GLU A 248 -1.43 -7.75 0.42
C GLU A 248 -0.48 -7.31 -0.69
N THR A 249 -1.02 -7.03 -1.88
CA THR A 249 -0.21 -6.62 -3.04
C THR A 249 0.32 -5.20 -2.90
N ALA A 250 -0.40 -4.29 -2.24
CA ALA A 250 -0.04 -2.88 -2.12
C ALA A 250 0.84 -2.56 -0.90
N LYS A 251 1.45 -3.58 -0.26
CA LYS A 251 2.38 -3.40 0.86
C LYS A 251 3.62 -2.57 0.50
N TYR A 252 4.32 -2.12 1.54
CA TYR A 252 5.60 -1.42 1.42
C TYR A 252 6.68 -2.34 0.84
N GLN A 253 7.67 -1.76 0.15
CA GLN A 253 8.84 -2.54 -0.24
C GLN A 253 9.68 -3.02 0.93
N ALA A 254 9.78 -2.23 1.99
CA ALA A 254 10.47 -2.60 3.23
C ALA A 254 9.73 -1.96 4.40
N LYS A 255 9.55 -2.72 5.49
CA LYS A 255 8.88 -2.19 6.69
C LYS A 255 9.92 -1.52 7.56
N SER A 256 9.57 -0.37 8.15
CA SER A 256 10.45 0.33 9.08
C SER A 256 10.88 -0.55 10.26
N ALA A 257 10.05 -1.52 10.66
CA ALA A 257 10.41 -2.51 11.68
C ALA A 257 11.62 -3.38 11.32
N ASP A 258 11.94 -3.53 10.04
CA ASP A 258 13.08 -4.35 9.58
C ASP A 258 14.43 -3.61 9.68
N TYR A 259 14.42 -2.27 9.78
CA TYR A 259 15.62 -1.42 9.76
C TYR A 259 15.62 -0.28 10.79
N LEU A 260 14.65 -0.23 11.70
CA LEU A 260 14.61 0.68 12.85
C LEU A 260 14.50 -0.12 14.16
N THR A 261 15.37 -1.12 14.32
CA THR A 261 15.44 -2.01 15.49
C THR A 261 16.24 -1.38 16.65
N SER A 262 16.52 -2.11 17.73
CA SER A 262 17.43 -1.65 18.78
C SER A 262 18.92 -1.69 18.39
N ASP A 263 19.27 -2.34 17.27
CA ASP A 263 20.66 -2.48 16.81
C ASP A 263 21.00 -1.41 15.76
N ASP A 264 21.59 -0.31 16.21
CA ASP A 264 21.88 0.86 15.38
C ASP A 264 22.91 0.57 14.29
N ALA A 265 23.94 -0.24 14.58
CA ALA A 265 24.96 -0.61 13.59
C ALA A 265 24.35 -1.41 12.44
N LYS A 266 23.48 -2.37 12.77
CA LYS A 266 22.73 -3.14 11.77
C LYS A 266 21.77 -2.24 10.98
N ASN A 267 21.04 -1.36 11.65
CA ASN A 267 20.11 -0.43 11.01
C ASN A 267 20.83 0.47 9.99
N LEU A 268 21.97 1.06 10.36
CA LEU A 268 22.80 1.89 9.46
C LEU A 268 23.18 1.15 8.19
N LYS A 269 23.67 -0.09 8.33
CA LYS A 269 24.03 -0.92 7.18
C LYS A 269 22.84 -1.19 6.28
N ILE A 270 21.69 -1.58 6.84
CA ILE A 270 20.49 -1.90 6.06
C ILE A 270 19.96 -0.65 5.34
N ILE A 271 19.98 0.50 6.00
CA ILE A 271 19.52 1.75 5.41
C ILE A 271 20.43 2.15 4.25
N ASP A 272 21.76 2.10 4.41
CA ASP A 272 22.69 2.34 3.29
C ASP A 272 22.40 1.40 2.13
N ASP A 273 22.24 0.10 2.44
CA ASP A 273 22.00 -0.90 1.41
C ASP A 273 20.67 -0.65 0.66
N PHE A 274 19.60 -0.31 1.37
CA PHE A 274 18.29 -0.03 0.77
C PHE A 274 18.27 1.29 0.01
N GLU A 275 18.92 2.34 0.50
CA GLU A 275 19.05 3.62 -0.21
C GLU A 275 19.74 3.44 -1.56
N TYR A 276 20.77 2.61 -1.60
CA TYR A 276 21.47 2.28 -2.83
C TYR A 276 20.65 1.37 -3.76
N ALA A 277 20.12 0.27 -3.24
CA ALA A 277 19.52 -0.79 -4.04
C ALA A 277 18.14 -0.42 -4.59
N LEU A 278 17.34 0.34 -3.83
CA LEU A 278 16.00 0.72 -4.25
C LEU A 278 15.97 1.93 -5.19
N ARG A 279 17.09 2.64 -5.34
CA ARG A 279 17.19 3.82 -6.20
C ARG A 279 16.85 3.47 -7.65
N GLY A 280 15.83 4.15 -8.20
CA GLY A 280 15.36 3.95 -9.57
C GLY A 280 14.51 2.69 -9.78
N THR A 281 14.21 1.94 -8.71
CA THR A 281 13.31 0.78 -8.80
C THR A 281 11.85 1.23 -8.72
N ARG A 282 10.96 0.50 -9.41
CA ARG A 282 9.52 0.75 -9.35
C ARG A 282 8.88 -0.23 -8.34
N GLN A 283 8.24 0.29 -7.30
CA GLN A 283 7.59 -0.45 -6.24
C GLN A 283 6.39 -1.23 -6.74
N ILE A 284 5.47 -0.57 -7.42
CA ILE A 284 4.24 -1.16 -7.93
C ILE A 284 4.13 -0.93 -9.43
N SER A 285 3.70 -1.94 -10.18
CA SER A 285 3.45 -1.78 -11.61
C SER A 285 2.28 -2.61 -12.09
N TYR A 286 1.48 -2.00 -12.96
CA TYR A 286 0.32 -2.60 -13.61
C TYR A 286 0.63 -2.97 -15.06
N ALA A 287 0.01 -4.04 -15.55
CA ALA A 287 0.08 -4.50 -16.93
C ALA A 287 -1.25 -5.14 -17.40
N GLY A 288 -1.43 -5.21 -18.72
CA GLY A 288 -2.67 -5.70 -19.34
C GLY A 288 -3.88 -4.84 -18.95
N VAL A 289 -5.04 -5.49 -18.82
CA VAL A 289 -6.33 -4.84 -18.49
C VAL A 289 -6.23 -3.97 -17.24
N LEU A 290 -5.53 -4.40 -16.20
CA LEU A 290 -5.41 -3.61 -14.96
C LEU A 290 -4.66 -2.28 -15.18
N LYS A 291 -3.72 -2.23 -16.13
CA LYS A 291 -3.04 -0.98 -16.52
C LYS A 291 -3.95 -0.06 -17.32
N GLU A 292 -4.82 -0.62 -18.15
CA GLU A 292 -5.79 0.14 -18.95
C GLU A 292 -6.83 0.78 -18.05
N ILE A 293 -7.36 0.04 -17.08
CA ILE A 293 -8.28 0.55 -16.06
C ILE A 293 -7.61 1.64 -15.22
N HIS A 294 -6.36 1.43 -14.76
CA HIS A 294 -5.60 2.46 -14.05
C HIS A 294 -5.52 3.77 -14.84
N LYS A 295 -5.29 3.70 -16.16
CA LYS A 295 -5.25 4.88 -17.03
C LYS A 295 -6.63 5.52 -17.20
N LYS A 296 -7.67 4.71 -17.44
CA LYS A 296 -9.06 5.15 -17.61
C LYS A 296 -9.59 5.90 -16.40
N LEU A 297 -9.20 5.48 -15.19
CA LEU A 297 -9.58 6.11 -13.93
C LEU A 297 -8.76 7.37 -13.61
N HIS A 298 -7.83 7.79 -14.48
CA HIS A 298 -6.96 8.95 -14.27
C HIS A 298 -6.27 8.96 -12.89
N LEU A 299 -5.89 7.77 -12.40
CA LEU A 299 -5.32 7.63 -11.07
C LEU A 299 -3.92 8.25 -11.01
N ASP A 300 -3.70 9.05 -9.98
CA ASP A 300 -2.44 9.72 -9.70
C ASP A 300 -1.30 8.73 -9.41
N ASP A 301 -0.06 9.16 -9.58
CA ASP A 301 1.13 8.32 -9.42
C ASP A 301 1.24 7.77 -7.98
N ALA A 302 1.36 6.45 -7.88
CA ALA A 302 1.40 5.73 -6.61
C ALA A 302 2.68 6.03 -5.78
N GLU A 303 3.78 6.45 -6.41
CA GLU A 303 5.05 6.73 -5.74
C GLU A 303 5.29 8.23 -5.48
N LYS A 304 4.86 9.09 -6.41
CA LYS A 304 5.17 10.54 -6.43
C LYS A 304 3.97 11.44 -6.26
N GLY A 305 2.76 10.91 -6.39
CA GLY A 305 1.54 11.70 -6.36
C GLY A 305 1.19 12.24 -4.97
N ASP A 306 -0.04 12.75 -4.83
CA ASP A 306 -0.59 13.27 -3.60
C ASP A 306 -0.66 12.18 -2.51
N LEU A 307 -0.17 12.52 -1.32
CA LEU A 307 -0.19 11.67 -0.13
C LEU A 307 -1.15 12.22 0.94
N VAL A 308 -1.78 13.38 0.74
CA VAL A 308 -2.80 13.97 1.63
C VAL A 308 -4.15 13.28 1.44
N HIS A 309 -4.57 13.02 0.20
CA HIS A 309 -5.81 12.29 -0.09
C HIS A 309 -5.55 10.81 -0.42
N ALA A 310 -4.67 10.18 0.36
CA ALA A 310 -4.23 8.81 0.12
C ALA A 310 -5.36 7.77 0.20
N ASP A 311 -6.48 8.05 0.87
CA ASP A 311 -7.65 7.17 0.91
C ASP A 311 -8.57 7.30 -0.33
N GLY A 312 -8.19 8.11 -1.33
CA GLY A 312 -8.84 8.19 -2.63
C GLY A 312 -10.16 8.97 -2.63
N LYS A 313 -10.43 9.74 -1.58
CA LYS A 313 -11.68 10.50 -1.46
C LYS A 313 -11.45 12.00 -1.62
N LEU A 314 -11.93 12.54 -2.73
CA LEU A 314 -12.43 13.90 -2.81
C LEU A 314 -13.88 13.83 -2.32
N GLU A 315 -14.10 13.92 -1.01
CA GLU A 315 -15.45 14.10 -0.48
C GLU A 315 -15.95 15.50 -0.84
N ASP A 316 -17.26 15.60 -1.11
CA ASP A 316 -17.99 16.84 -1.42
C ASP A 316 -17.50 18.00 -0.55
N GLU A 317 -17.41 19.17 -1.16
CA GLU A 317 -17.02 20.42 -0.49
C GLU A 317 -18.07 20.77 0.57
N LYS A 318 -17.95 20.17 1.75
CA LYS A 318 -18.63 20.66 2.94
C LYS A 318 -18.11 22.07 3.24
N GLN A 319 -19.00 22.94 3.71
CA GLN A 319 -18.64 24.30 4.08
C GLN A 319 -17.54 24.28 5.15
N VAL A 320 -16.39 24.86 4.81
CA VAL A 320 -15.25 25.00 5.72
C VAL A 320 -15.53 26.17 6.65
N VAL A 321 -15.53 25.89 7.96
CA VAL A 321 -15.79 26.92 8.99
C VAL A 321 -14.51 27.38 9.65
N ARG A 322 -13.52 26.50 9.77
CA ARG A 322 -12.24 26.82 10.43
C ARG A 322 -11.07 26.04 9.85
N ILE A 323 -9.88 26.63 9.92
CA ILE A 323 -8.61 25.94 9.71
C ILE A 323 -7.98 25.68 11.08
N ALA A 324 -7.56 24.45 11.33
CA ALA A 324 -6.78 24.08 12.51
C ALA A 324 -5.44 23.48 12.11
N VAL A 325 -4.41 23.79 12.89
CA VAL A 325 -3.05 23.33 12.64
C VAL A 325 -2.62 22.44 13.80
N ALA A 326 -2.11 21.26 13.48
CA ALA A 326 -1.44 20.40 14.45
C ALA A 326 0.05 20.32 14.11
N LYS A 327 0.91 20.69 15.06
CA LYS A 327 2.37 20.68 14.89
C LYS A 327 3.01 19.64 15.79
N PHE A 328 4.05 18.97 15.29
CA PHE A 328 4.85 18.06 16.09
C PHE A 328 5.75 18.84 17.05
N ASP A 329 5.61 18.56 18.34
CA ASP A 329 6.50 19.04 19.39
C ASP A 329 7.63 18.02 19.60
N TYR A 330 8.87 18.43 19.32
CA TYR A 330 10.05 17.56 19.42
C TYR A 330 10.43 17.20 20.86
N ILE A 331 10.06 18.03 21.85
CA ILE A 331 10.33 17.79 23.28
C ILE A 331 9.30 16.80 23.81
N ARG A 332 8.01 17.09 23.58
CA ARG A 332 6.88 16.27 24.04
C ARG A 332 6.64 15.03 23.17
N LYS A 333 7.33 14.93 22.02
CA LYS A 333 7.30 13.79 21.09
C LYS A 333 5.88 13.47 20.59
N ASN A 334 5.05 14.49 20.35
CA ASN A 334 3.67 14.32 19.90
C ASN A 334 3.15 15.53 19.11
N TYR A 335 2.00 15.36 18.43
CA TYR A 335 1.31 16.44 17.74
C TYR A 335 0.31 17.14 18.66
N PHE A 336 0.33 18.46 18.64
CA PHE A 336 -0.60 19.30 19.40
C PHE A 336 -1.26 20.31 18.48
N TRP A 337 -2.53 20.60 18.72
CA TRP A 337 -3.22 21.72 18.09
C TRP A 337 -2.54 23.03 18.51
N THR A 338 -2.32 23.93 17.56
CA THR A 338 -1.68 25.24 17.76
C THR A 338 -2.64 26.37 17.51
#